data_AF-A0A961FLU9-F1
#
_entry.id   AF-A0A961FLU9-F1
#
_cell.length_a   1.000
_cell.length_b   1.000
_cell.length_c   1.000
_cell.angle_alpha   90.00
_cell.angle_beta   90.00
_cell.angle_gamma   90.00
#
_symmetry.space_group_name_H-M   'P 1'
#
loop_
_entity.id
_entity.type
_entity.pdbx_description
1 polymer ?
#
loop_
_entity_poly.entity_id
_entity_poly.type
_entity_poly.pdbx_seq_one_letter_code
_entity_poly.pdbx_strand_id
1 'polypeptide(L)'
;MKLSRFLPALVLISFVIQGLQAAPEEYRTFTNAKGQQIRAKLVGLENDQATIKMENGQTHTLALTVFSEEDQTFIRRAGAALQSGFVTKASASDQIPVEKINEAVGAPLFGESVLWQADVTEVASRLDLKRESQTKTQCSYRSYPDAEARLFGARPFTVALYGESDHPTRISIVFANKGDSFGAAGSAEKHFDREAPKDVEEALKYLNEDMASDVKTITEKLSALLGEPVKQRFGEGKGRRTVHRWDWRGHALLLTEKEDEYVGVEIATQAFADQGGRSERVNDAVIRAAAANNIEKRPNGDVVLQEIPMVDQGPKGYCAPATAERAMRYLGVSADMYLLAMAGETQLGGGTSVDRMLDAVETEIRNKGRSFDKWRSEFKLRDIKKHIDRGVPVIWALFSSDEWNATANERTKERKTVTDWDAWRKKTEEIRAKASLAKDHDSAHVVLVIGYNESTGEIAFSDSWGERYTERWMTLEEAQCVSQDAFWVVGF
;
A
#
# COMPACT_ATOMS: atom_id res chain seq x y z
N MET A 1 21.01 -72.14 -23.86
CA MET A 1 20.54 -70.90 -24.55
C MET A 1 19.28 -70.45 -23.82
N LYS A 2 19.43 -69.53 -22.85
CA LYS A 2 19.11 -68.09 -22.95
C LYS A 2 17.62 -67.80 -23.20
N LEU A 3 16.97 -67.26 -22.16
CA LEU A 3 15.95 -66.19 -22.08
C LEU A 3 14.82 -66.16 -23.15
N SER A 4 13.54 -65.88 -22.88
CA SER A 4 12.86 -65.16 -21.79
C SER A 4 11.34 -65.39 -21.93
N ARG A 5 10.61 -65.46 -20.80
CA ARG A 5 9.15 -65.41 -20.74
C ARG A 5 8.74 -63.93 -20.63
N PHE A 6 7.90 -63.44 -21.54
CA PHE A 6 7.16 -62.19 -21.37
C PHE A 6 5.87 -62.47 -20.58
N LEU A 7 5.78 -61.97 -19.35
CA LEU A 7 4.53 -61.71 -18.64
C LEU A 7 4.05 -60.29 -19.00
N PRO A 8 2.74 -60.01 -19.09
CA PRO A 8 2.25 -58.65 -19.19
C PRO A 8 2.41 -57.96 -17.83
N ALA A 9 3.17 -56.86 -17.81
CA ALA A 9 3.32 -56.03 -16.62
C ALA A 9 2.01 -55.29 -16.34
N LEU A 10 1.41 -55.59 -15.18
CA LEU A 10 0.36 -54.81 -14.56
C LEU A 10 0.97 -53.46 -14.14
N VAL A 11 0.65 -52.37 -14.84
CA VAL A 11 1.04 -51.02 -14.42
C VAL A 11 0.13 -50.62 -13.26
N LEU A 12 0.63 -50.76 -12.03
CA LEU A 12 0.09 -50.06 -10.88
C LEU A 12 0.39 -48.57 -11.04
N ILE A 13 -0.64 -47.78 -11.38
CA ILE A 13 -0.58 -46.33 -11.26
C ILE A 13 -0.70 -46.00 -9.77
N SER A 14 0.43 -45.90 -9.08
CA SER A 14 0.49 -45.26 -7.77
C SER A 14 0.24 -43.77 -7.94
N PHE A 15 -0.98 -43.33 -7.65
CA PHE A 15 -1.24 -41.93 -7.32
C PHE A 15 -0.50 -41.61 -6.02
N VAL A 16 0.73 -41.10 -6.14
CA VAL A 16 1.34 -40.34 -5.05
C VAL A 16 0.60 -39.01 -5.03
N ILE A 17 -0.50 -38.95 -4.28
CA ILE A 17 -1.04 -37.70 -3.78
C ILE A 17 0.07 -37.14 -2.88
N GLN A 18 0.94 -36.31 -3.46
CA GLN A 18 1.76 -35.42 -2.67
C GLN A 18 0.77 -34.54 -1.92
N GLY A 19 0.59 -34.88 -0.64
CA GLY A 19 -0.24 -34.10 0.26
C GLY A 19 0.19 -32.65 0.15
N LEU A 20 -0.77 -31.79 -0.14
CA LEU A 20 -0.70 -30.41 0.31
C LEU A 20 -0.32 -30.47 1.79
N GLN A 21 0.92 -30.10 2.11
CA GLN A 21 1.29 -29.81 3.48
C GLN A 21 0.48 -28.58 3.87
N ALA A 22 -0.68 -28.82 4.47
CA ALA A 22 -1.41 -27.83 5.24
C ALA A 22 -0.44 -27.24 6.27
N ALA A 23 -0.48 -25.91 6.42
CA ALA A 23 0.28 -25.19 7.43
C ALA A 23 0.07 -25.80 8.82
N PRO A 24 1.05 -25.75 9.76
CA PRO A 24 0.95 -26.52 11.00
C PRO A 24 -0.24 -26.07 11.85
N GLU A 25 -1.22 -26.96 11.97
CA GLU A 25 -2.26 -26.97 12.99
C GLU A 25 -1.66 -27.40 14.34
N GLU A 26 -0.88 -26.54 15.01
CA GLU A 26 -0.15 -27.00 16.19
C GLU A 26 -1.05 -27.23 17.41
N TYR A 27 -1.28 -28.51 17.71
CA TYR A 27 -1.76 -29.00 19.00
C TYR A 27 -0.72 -28.69 20.09
N ARG A 28 -1.15 -28.04 21.18
CA ARG A 28 -0.34 -27.74 22.37
C ARG A 28 -0.84 -28.50 23.59
N THR A 29 0.01 -28.59 24.60
CA THR A 29 -0.37 -29.12 25.92
C THR A 29 -1.00 -28.01 26.75
N PHE A 30 -2.26 -28.16 27.13
CA PHE A 30 -2.94 -27.34 28.13
C PHE A 30 -2.93 -28.06 29.48
N THR A 31 -2.73 -27.31 30.54
CA THR A 31 -2.71 -27.78 31.93
C THR A 31 -3.91 -27.20 32.66
N ASN A 32 -4.60 -28.01 33.45
CA ASN A 32 -5.70 -27.54 34.30
C ASN A 32 -5.19 -27.09 35.68
N ALA A 33 -6.06 -26.46 36.49
CA ALA A 33 -5.72 -26.00 37.84
C ALA A 33 -5.25 -27.11 38.82
N LYS A 34 -5.43 -28.39 38.48
CA LYS A 34 -4.98 -29.56 39.25
C LYS A 34 -3.69 -30.19 38.69
N GLY A 35 -3.06 -29.56 37.70
CA GLY A 35 -1.83 -30.05 37.05
C GLY A 35 -2.05 -31.15 36.01
N GLN A 36 -3.29 -31.47 35.64
CA GLN A 36 -3.57 -32.46 34.61
C GLN A 36 -3.41 -31.84 33.23
N GLN A 37 -2.79 -32.60 32.32
CA GLN A 37 -2.43 -32.11 30.99
C GLN A 37 -3.28 -32.77 29.90
N ILE A 38 -3.67 -31.97 28.90
CA ILE A 38 -4.37 -32.42 27.71
C ILE A 38 -3.71 -31.82 26.48
N ARG A 39 -3.68 -32.57 25.37
CA ARG A 39 -3.15 -32.10 24.10
C ARG A 39 -4.29 -31.71 23.17
N ALA A 40 -4.38 -30.43 22.85
CA ALA A 40 -5.50 -29.85 22.10
C ALA A 40 -5.08 -28.62 21.29
N LYS A 41 -5.96 -28.14 20.42
CA LYS A 41 -5.85 -26.88 19.68
C LYS A 41 -6.93 -25.92 20.17
N LEU A 42 -6.60 -24.65 20.44
CA LEU A 42 -7.62 -23.63 20.68
C LEU A 42 -8.29 -23.26 19.36
N VAL A 43 -9.62 -23.28 19.32
CA VAL A 43 -10.41 -22.99 18.11
C VAL A 43 -11.44 -21.88 18.31
N GLY A 44 -11.59 -21.38 19.54
CA GLY A 44 -12.39 -20.20 19.83
C GLY A 44 -12.27 -19.78 21.29
N LEU A 45 -12.62 -18.53 21.57
CA LEU A 45 -12.84 -18.00 22.91
C LEU A 45 -14.11 -17.15 22.81
N GLU A 46 -15.03 -17.25 23.76
CA GLU A 46 -16.21 -16.38 23.82
C GLU A 46 -16.72 -16.33 25.26
N ASN A 47 -17.03 -15.15 25.81
CA ASN A 47 -17.57 -14.98 27.16
C ASN A 47 -16.80 -15.76 28.24
N ASP A 48 -15.47 -15.66 28.22
CA ASP A 48 -14.54 -16.39 29.09
C ASP A 48 -14.61 -17.94 28.99
N GLN A 49 -15.14 -18.47 27.89
CA GLN A 49 -15.16 -19.89 27.57
C GLN A 49 -14.26 -20.21 26.37
N ALA A 50 -13.25 -21.04 26.60
CA ALA A 50 -12.31 -21.50 25.60
C ALA A 50 -12.86 -22.76 24.91
N THR A 51 -12.95 -22.73 23.58
CA THR A 51 -13.27 -23.90 22.78
C THR A 51 -11.98 -24.52 22.27
N ILE A 52 -11.71 -25.77 22.67
CA ILE A 52 -10.53 -26.54 22.28
C ILE A 52 -10.92 -27.78 21.49
N LYS A 53 -10.12 -28.16 20.50
CA LYS A 53 -10.26 -29.38 19.69
C LYS A 53 -9.13 -30.35 20.04
N MET A 54 -9.48 -31.53 20.55
CA MET A 54 -8.57 -32.61 20.94
C MET A 54 -8.07 -33.35 19.70
N GLU A 55 -6.95 -34.08 19.81
CA GLU A 55 -6.34 -34.83 18.69
C GLU A 55 -7.26 -35.91 18.10
N ASN A 56 -8.19 -36.44 18.90
CA ASN A 56 -9.22 -37.38 18.45
C ASN A 56 -10.36 -36.69 17.66
N GLY A 57 -10.26 -35.39 17.41
CA GLY A 57 -11.23 -34.58 16.68
C GLY A 57 -12.39 -34.04 17.52
N GLN A 58 -12.50 -34.41 18.80
CA GLN A 58 -13.56 -33.93 19.68
C GLN A 58 -13.31 -32.49 20.11
N THR A 59 -14.38 -31.68 20.11
CA THR A 59 -14.33 -30.29 20.55
C THR A 59 -14.99 -30.14 21.90
N HIS A 60 -14.36 -29.39 22.80
CA HIS A 60 -14.86 -29.09 24.13
C HIS A 60 -14.80 -27.60 24.40
N THR A 61 -15.87 -27.06 24.98
CA THR A 61 -15.91 -25.67 25.47
C THR A 61 -15.80 -25.68 26.98
N LEU A 62 -14.78 -25.02 27.51
CA LEU A 62 -14.40 -25.04 28.93
C LEU A 62 -14.25 -23.61 29.45
N ALA A 63 -14.68 -23.35 30.68
CA ALA A 63 -14.42 -22.07 31.32
C ALA A 63 -12.91 -21.83 31.46
N LEU A 64 -12.46 -20.59 31.23
CA LEU A 64 -11.04 -20.20 31.35
C LEU A 64 -10.43 -20.62 32.69
N THR A 65 -11.20 -20.50 33.77
CA THR A 65 -10.80 -20.86 35.14
C THR A 65 -10.45 -22.34 35.33
N VAL A 66 -10.80 -23.21 34.38
CA VAL A 66 -10.39 -24.63 34.39
C VAL A 66 -8.89 -24.77 34.10
N PHE A 67 -8.33 -23.86 33.30
CA PHE A 67 -6.94 -23.89 32.88
C PHE A 67 -6.01 -23.28 33.94
N SER A 68 -4.73 -23.65 33.89
CA SER A 68 -3.67 -23.02 34.68
C SER A 68 -3.59 -21.52 34.40
N GLU A 69 -3.04 -20.70 35.31
CA GLU A 69 -2.91 -19.25 35.07
C GLU A 69 -2.08 -18.93 33.82
N GLU A 70 -1.04 -19.73 33.55
CA GLU A 70 -0.22 -19.63 32.35
C GLU A 70 -1.05 -19.91 31.09
N ASP A 71 -1.88 -20.96 31.10
CA ASP A 71 -2.76 -21.30 29.99
C ASP A 71 -3.92 -20.32 29.83
N GLN A 72 -4.43 -19.74 30.92
CA GLN A 72 -5.42 -18.67 30.86
C GLN A 72 -4.87 -17.46 30.13
N THR A 73 -3.62 -17.09 30.43
CA THR A 73 -2.91 -16.00 29.76
C THR A 73 -2.73 -16.29 28.27
N PHE A 74 -2.30 -17.51 27.92
CA PHE A 74 -2.23 -17.95 26.54
C PHE A 74 -3.60 -17.90 25.84
N ILE A 75 -4.65 -18.46 26.46
CA ILE A 75 -5.99 -18.57 25.86
C ILE A 75 -6.60 -17.20 25.62
N ARG A 76 -6.46 -16.26 26.55
CA ARG A 76 -6.97 -14.88 26.34
C ARG A 76 -6.28 -14.23 25.14
N ARG A 77 -4.95 -14.39 25.04
CA ARG A 77 -4.15 -13.86 23.93
C ARG A 77 -4.48 -14.54 22.59
N ALA A 78 -4.51 -15.87 22.55
CA ALA A 78 -4.78 -16.64 21.34
C ALA A 78 -6.26 -16.60 20.93
N GLY A 79 -7.17 -16.48 21.90
CA GLY A 79 -8.60 -16.35 21.70
C GLY A 79 -8.99 -15.02 21.07
N ALA A 80 -8.36 -13.92 21.50
CA ALA A 80 -8.49 -12.62 20.84
C ALA A 80 -8.02 -12.69 19.37
N ALA A 81 -6.92 -13.41 19.10
CA ALA A 81 -6.42 -13.64 17.75
C ALA A 81 -7.42 -14.46 16.89
N LEU A 82 -7.99 -15.54 17.45
CA LEU A 82 -8.98 -16.39 16.78
C LEU A 82 -10.31 -15.69 16.47
N GLN A 83 -10.84 -14.87 17.38
CA GLN A 83 -12.08 -14.12 17.18
C GLN A 83 -11.99 -13.11 16.02
N SER A 84 -10.78 -12.63 15.69
CA SER A 84 -10.56 -11.75 14.54
C SER A 84 -10.20 -12.49 13.25
N GLY A 85 -10.19 -13.83 13.23
CA GLY A 85 -9.67 -14.62 12.12
C GLY A 85 -8.14 -14.56 11.95
N PHE A 86 -7.41 -13.97 12.90
CA PHE A 86 -5.96 -13.84 12.86
C PHE A 86 -5.30 -15.02 13.58
N VAL A 87 -4.86 -16.03 12.82
CA VAL A 87 -4.13 -17.16 13.39
C VAL A 87 -2.63 -16.84 13.39
N THR A 88 -2.06 -16.62 14.57
CA THR A 88 -0.61 -16.45 14.72
C THR A 88 0.07 -17.81 14.66
N LYS A 89 1.07 -17.97 13.77
CA LYS A 89 1.99 -19.10 13.88
C LYS A 89 2.95 -18.78 15.01
N ALA A 90 3.11 -19.72 15.95
CA ALA A 90 4.00 -19.53 17.09
C ALA A 90 5.43 -19.23 16.58
N SER A 91 6.02 -18.16 17.12
CA SER A 91 7.43 -17.83 16.92
C SER A 91 8.18 -18.08 18.23
N ALA A 92 9.45 -18.45 18.13
CA ALA A 92 10.35 -18.59 19.29
C ALA A 92 10.57 -17.26 20.02
N SER A 93 10.07 -16.14 19.50
CA SER A 93 10.18 -14.79 20.06
C SER A 93 8.87 -14.31 20.71
N ASP A 94 7.80 -15.11 20.69
CA ASP A 94 6.46 -14.72 21.14
C ASP A 94 6.35 -14.40 22.64
N GLN A 95 7.29 -14.90 23.44
CA GLN A 95 7.42 -14.62 24.87
C GLN A 95 7.91 -13.19 25.16
N ILE A 96 8.46 -12.50 24.17
CA ILE A 96 9.00 -11.15 24.36
C ILE A 96 7.85 -10.19 24.68
N PRO A 97 7.95 -9.40 25.77
CA PRO A 97 6.92 -8.44 26.15
C PRO A 97 6.76 -7.28 25.16
N VAL A 98 5.56 -6.70 25.11
CA VAL A 98 5.22 -5.58 24.23
C VAL A 98 6.14 -4.38 24.48
N GLU A 99 6.45 -4.14 25.76
CA GLU A 99 7.27 -3.01 26.21
C GLU A 99 8.68 -3.08 25.62
N LYS A 100 9.25 -4.29 25.54
CA LYS A 100 10.58 -4.52 24.97
C LYS A 100 10.61 -4.31 23.46
N ILE A 101 9.53 -4.68 22.77
CA ILE A 101 9.42 -4.44 21.33
C ILE A 101 9.23 -2.94 21.08
N ASN A 102 8.37 -2.25 21.83
CA ASN A 102 8.20 -0.80 21.71
C ASN A 102 9.50 -0.03 22.03
N GLU A 103 10.27 -0.48 23.03
CA GLU A 103 11.60 0.05 23.31
C GLU A 103 12.57 -0.15 22.13
N ALA A 104 12.49 -1.31 21.45
CA ALA A 104 13.27 -1.55 20.24
C ALA A 104 12.79 -0.70 19.05
N VAL A 105 11.48 -0.55 18.88
CA VAL A 105 10.86 0.30 17.86
C VAL A 105 11.22 1.77 18.10
N GLY A 106 11.32 2.23 19.35
CA GLY A 106 11.49 3.65 19.68
C GLY A 106 10.17 4.43 19.75
N ALA A 107 9.03 3.74 19.67
CA ALA A 107 7.69 4.32 19.72
C ALA A 107 6.68 3.30 20.29
N PRO A 108 5.54 3.75 20.87
CA PRO A 108 4.52 2.88 21.46
C PRO A 108 3.61 2.22 20.39
N LEU A 109 4.23 1.57 19.40
CA LEU A 109 3.56 0.98 18.24
C LEU A 109 2.56 -0.13 18.63
N PHE A 110 3.00 -1.06 19.48
CA PHE A 110 2.20 -2.21 19.90
C PHE A 110 1.48 -1.90 21.22
N GLY A 111 0.21 -2.29 21.31
CA GLY A 111 -0.65 -2.05 22.48
C GLY A 111 -1.00 -3.35 23.20
N GLU A 112 -2.08 -3.31 23.99
CA GLU A 112 -2.63 -4.50 24.64
C GLU A 112 -3.27 -5.47 23.63
N SER A 113 -3.97 -4.92 22.63
CA SER A 113 -4.52 -5.69 21.51
C SER A 113 -3.45 -5.97 20.44
N VAL A 114 -3.69 -7.01 19.65
CA VAL A 114 -2.92 -7.26 18.42
C VAL A 114 -3.07 -6.04 17.50
N LEU A 115 -1.96 -5.59 16.89
CA LEU A 115 -1.94 -4.39 16.05
C LEU A 115 -3.04 -4.37 15.00
N TRP A 116 -3.27 -5.49 14.33
CA TRP A 116 -4.24 -5.66 13.24
C TRP A 116 -5.70 -5.65 13.69
N GLN A 117 -5.96 -5.63 15.00
CA GLN A 117 -7.29 -5.52 15.59
C GLN A 117 -7.49 -4.17 16.29
N ALA A 118 -6.43 -3.39 16.47
CA ALA A 118 -6.51 -2.08 17.07
C ALA A 118 -7.30 -1.13 16.16
N ASP A 119 -7.82 -0.06 16.75
CA ASP A 119 -8.32 1.07 15.98
C ASP A 119 -7.14 1.76 15.28
N VAL A 120 -7.26 1.96 13.97
CA VAL A 120 -6.19 2.56 13.15
C VAL A 120 -5.87 4.00 13.56
N THR A 121 -6.86 4.77 14.03
CA THR A 121 -6.66 6.15 14.50
C THR A 121 -5.89 6.16 15.82
N GLU A 122 -6.16 5.21 16.71
CA GLU A 122 -5.40 5.05 17.95
C GLU A 122 -3.93 4.71 17.68
N VAL A 123 -3.67 3.80 16.73
CA VAL A 123 -2.31 3.46 16.29
C VAL A 123 -1.62 4.68 15.66
N ALA A 124 -2.32 5.40 14.80
CA ALA A 124 -1.80 6.63 14.19
C ALA A 124 -1.41 7.67 15.26
N SER A 125 -2.27 7.86 16.27
CA SER A 125 -2.01 8.80 17.37
C SER A 125 -0.79 8.40 18.20
N ARG A 126 -0.57 7.10 18.44
CA ARG A 126 0.61 6.61 19.18
C ARG A 126 1.93 6.84 18.43
N LEU A 127 1.86 6.95 17.11
CA LEU A 127 3.00 7.18 16.23
C LEU A 127 3.12 8.63 15.74
N ASP A 128 2.27 9.54 16.22
CA ASP A 128 2.18 10.94 15.76
C ASP A 128 2.00 11.07 14.22
N LEU A 129 1.15 10.20 13.66
CA LEU A 129 0.85 10.19 12.23
C LEU A 129 -0.36 11.07 11.90
N LYS A 130 -0.20 11.91 10.87
CA LYS A 130 -1.29 12.76 10.36
C LYS A 130 -2.14 11.97 9.38
N ARG A 131 -3.46 12.16 9.42
CA ARG A 131 -4.37 11.56 8.45
C ARG A 131 -4.02 12.06 7.03
N GLU A 132 -3.75 11.12 6.14
CA GLU A 132 -3.44 11.37 4.72
C GLU A 132 -4.68 11.15 3.86
N SER A 133 -5.43 10.06 4.13
CA SER A 133 -6.59 9.66 3.35
C SER A 133 -7.68 9.06 4.22
N GLN A 134 -8.93 9.31 3.84
CA GLN A 134 -10.10 8.61 4.34
C GLN A 134 -11.09 8.38 3.19
N THR A 135 -11.43 7.12 2.93
CA THR A 135 -12.55 6.69 2.11
C THR A 135 -13.51 5.88 2.98
N LYS A 136 -14.61 5.39 2.41
CA LYS A 136 -15.54 4.50 3.12
C LYS A 136 -14.93 3.18 3.57
N THR A 137 -13.88 2.71 2.89
CA THR A 137 -13.31 1.37 3.13
C THR A 137 -11.81 1.39 3.42
N GLN A 138 -11.12 2.50 3.16
CA GLN A 138 -9.67 2.63 3.33
C GLN A 138 -9.34 3.92 4.07
N CYS A 139 -8.25 3.88 4.84
CA CYS A 139 -7.63 5.07 5.40
C CYS A 139 -6.11 4.95 5.31
N SER A 140 -5.42 6.10 5.36
CA SER A 140 -3.99 6.12 5.59
C SER A 140 -3.58 7.32 6.42
N TYR A 141 -2.47 7.16 7.14
CA TYR A 141 -1.84 8.20 7.94
C TYR A 141 -0.37 8.24 7.58
N ARG A 142 0.20 9.43 7.42
CA ARG A 142 1.59 9.63 7.05
C ARG A 142 2.18 10.84 7.76
N SER A 143 3.41 10.70 8.21
CA SER A 143 4.23 11.81 8.68
C SER A 143 5.65 11.71 8.12
N TYR A 144 6.32 12.85 8.02
CA TYR A 144 7.74 12.99 7.71
C TYR A 144 8.44 13.45 9.00
N PRO A 145 9.00 12.53 9.79
CA PRO A 145 9.57 12.85 11.09
C PRO A 145 10.77 13.79 10.99
N ASP A 146 11.07 14.50 12.08
CA ASP A 146 12.22 15.40 12.15
C ASP A 146 13.58 14.65 12.21
N ALA A 147 14.67 15.40 12.33
CA ALA A 147 16.02 14.84 12.36
C ALA A 147 16.35 14.02 13.62
N GLU A 148 15.60 14.21 14.71
CA GLU A 148 15.84 13.58 16.01
C GLU A 148 15.00 12.31 16.20
N ALA A 149 13.94 12.14 15.41
CA ALA A 149 13.13 10.92 15.41
C ALA A 149 14.00 9.66 15.21
N ARG A 150 13.74 8.63 16.01
CA ARG A 150 14.41 7.33 15.88
C ARG A 150 13.38 6.21 15.89
N LEU A 151 13.38 5.41 14.83
CA LEU A 151 12.67 4.14 14.78
C LEU A 151 13.66 3.01 14.55
N PHE A 152 13.62 1.97 15.37
CA PHE A 152 14.63 0.90 15.36
C PHE A 152 16.08 1.39 15.49
N GLY A 153 16.27 2.55 16.12
CA GLY A 153 17.58 3.18 16.31
C GLY A 153 18.08 4.01 15.12
N ALA A 154 17.44 3.94 13.96
CA ALA A 154 17.76 4.72 12.76
C ALA A 154 16.76 5.88 12.58
N ARG A 155 17.12 6.89 11.78
CA ARG A 155 16.24 8.05 11.51
C ARG A 155 15.22 7.68 10.43
N PRO A 156 13.91 7.60 10.72
CA PRO A 156 12.92 7.42 9.66
C PRO A 156 12.77 8.71 8.86
N PHE A 157 12.74 8.59 7.54
CA PHE A 157 12.40 9.69 6.63
C PHE A 157 10.88 9.84 6.47
N THR A 158 10.16 8.72 6.37
CA THR A 158 8.69 8.70 6.38
C THR A 158 8.18 7.52 7.17
N VAL A 159 7.01 7.71 7.77
CA VAL A 159 6.22 6.63 8.38
C VAL A 159 4.82 6.69 7.80
N ALA A 160 4.33 5.57 7.28
CA ALA A 160 2.98 5.45 6.76
C ALA A 160 2.27 4.26 7.40
N LEU A 161 1.04 4.49 7.83
CA LEU A 161 0.10 3.49 8.35
C LEU A 161 -1.07 3.38 7.37
N TYR A 162 -1.34 2.17 6.90
CA TYR A 162 -2.47 1.86 6.04
C TYR A 162 -3.52 1.10 6.83
N GLY A 163 -4.80 1.40 6.58
CA GLY A 163 -5.91 0.69 7.20
C GLY A 163 -7.09 0.45 6.27
N GLU A 164 -7.85 -0.58 6.60
CA GLU A 164 -9.11 -0.95 5.95
C GLU A 164 -10.14 -1.28 7.02
N SER A 165 -11.39 -0.84 6.84
CA SER A 165 -12.45 -1.03 7.84
C SER A 165 -12.02 -0.67 9.27
N ASP A 166 -11.37 0.49 9.42
CA ASP A 166 -10.86 1.06 10.67
C ASP A 166 -9.74 0.27 11.39
N HIS A 167 -9.17 -0.75 10.74
CA HIS A 167 -8.07 -1.55 11.29
C HIS A 167 -6.78 -1.41 10.49
N PRO A 168 -5.60 -1.42 11.15
CA PRO A 168 -4.30 -1.47 10.47
C PRO A 168 -4.18 -2.69 9.56
N THR A 169 -3.66 -2.48 8.35
CA THR A 169 -3.31 -3.56 7.41
C THR A 169 -1.81 -3.65 7.19
N ARG A 170 -1.09 -2.52 7.27
CA ARG A 170 0.36 -2.44 7.04
C ARG A 170 0.95 -1.16 7.60
N ILE A 171 2.21 -1.21 8.02
CA ILE A 171 3.04 -0.04 8.30
C ILE A 171 4.27 -0.07 7.39
N SER A 172 4.61 1.08 6.81
CA SER A 172 5.79 1.28 5.95
C SER A 172 6.64 2.38 6.57
N ILE A 173 7.89 2.05 6.92
CA ILE A 173 8.88 2.98 7.48
C ILE A 173 10.05 3.02 6.52
N VAL A 174 10.34 4.19 5.96
CA VAL A 174 11.47 4.37 5.04
C VAL A 174 12.55 5.16 5.75
N PHE A 175 13.77 4.65 5.72
CA PHE A 175 14.94 5.27 6.33
C PHE A 175 15.76 6.02 5.29
N ALA A 176 15.91 5.41 4.11
CA ALA A 176 16.62 6.02 2.99
C ALA A 176 15.93 5.71 1.67
N ASN A 177 15.90 6.69 0.77
CA ASN A 177 15.56 6.49 -0.63
C ASN A 177 16.28 7.51 -1.51
N LYS A 178 16.87 7.05 -2.62
CA LYS A 178 17.60 7.88 -3.60
C LYS A 178 16.85 9.13 -4.07
N GLY A 179 15.55 9.00 -4.31
CA GLY A 179 14.71 10.12 -4.76
C GLY A 179 14.44 11.17 -3.69
N ASP A 180 14.63 10.82 -2.42
CA ASP A 180 14.35 11.69 -1.26
C ASP A 180 15.60 12.37 -0.70
N SER A 181 16.79 11.81 -0.96
CA SER A 181 18.07 12.31 -0.42
C SER A 181 18.45 13.72 -0.89
N PHE A 182 17.78 14.26 -1.93
CA PHE A 182 18.08 15.57 -2.52
C PHE A 182 16.82 16.30 -3.05
N GLY A 183 15.68 16.11 -2.38
CA GLY A 183 14.37 16.63 -2.81
C GLY A 183 14.18 18.16 -2.67
N ALA A 184 13.11 18.68 -3.27
CA ALA A 184 12.75 20.10 -3.28
C ALA A 184 12.50 20.67 -1.87
N ALA A 185 12.71 21.98 -1.71
CA ALA A 185 12.44 22.69 -0.44
C ALA A 185 10.92 22.93 -0.19
N GLY A 186 10.06 22.66 -1.18
CA GLY A 186 8.63 22.99 -1.16
C GLY A 186 7.70 21.78 -1.34
N SER A 187 6.45 21.91 -0.88
CA SER A 187 5.36 20.93 -1.08
C SER A 187 4.31 21.45 -2.07
N ALA A 188 3.41 20.58 -2.51
CA ALA A 188 2.38 20.88 -3.50
C ALA A 188 2.98 21.50 -4.78
N GLU A 189 2.48 22.62 -5.28
CA GLU A 189 3.01 23.24 -6.51
C GLU A 189 4.52 23.57 -6.42
N LYS A 190 5.05 23.81 -5.21
CA LYS A 190 6.46 24.19 -5.01
C LYS A 190 7.44 23.01 -5.05
N HIS A 191 6.97 21.78 -5.27
CA HIS A 191 7.85 20.61 -5.35
C HIS A 191 8.70 20.55 -6.64
N PHE A 192 8.45 21.46 -7.59
CA PHE A 192 9.30 21.65 -8.77
C PHE A 192 10.60 22.41 -8.47
N ASP A 193 10.66 23.16 -7.36
CA ASP A 193 11.83 23.95 -6.94
C ASP A 193 12.93 23.05 -6.35
N ARG A 194 13.72 22.42 -7.22
CA ARG A 194 14.75 21.43 -6.84
C ARG A 194 16.16 22.00 -6.97
N GLU A 195 17.01 21.70 -5.99
CA GLU A 195 18.45 21.88 -6.10
C GLU A 195 19.12 20.50 -6.21
N ALA A 196 19.61 20.15 -7.40
CA ALA A 196 20.42 18.96 -7.57
C ALA A 196 21.74 19.11 -6.79
N PRO A 197 22.27 18.02 -6.19
CA PRO A 197 23.58 18.08 -5.56
C PRO A 197 24.65 18.46 -6.59
N LYS A 198 25.58 19.34 -6.19
CA LYS A 198 26.67 19.81 -7.06
C LYS A 198 27.63 18.69 -7.47
N ASP A 199 27.80 17.69 -6.59
CA ASP A 199 28.58 16.47 -6.85
C ASP A 199 27.69 15.25 -6.57
N VAL A 200 27.33 14.54 -7.65
CA VAL A 200 26.45 13.36 -7.62
C VAL A 200 27.17 12.14 -7.03
N GLU A 201 28.46 11.99 -7.28
CA GLU A 201 29.23 10.82 -6.85
C GLU A 201 29.47 10.88 -5.33
N GLU A 202 29.85 12.06 -4.84
CA GLU A 202 29.99 12.31 -3.40
C GLU A 202 28.65 12.16 -2.67
N ALA A 203 27.57 12.69 -3.24
CA ALA A 203 26.21 12.54 -2.73
C ALA A 203 25.77 11.08 -2.60
N LEU A 204 26.02 10.24 -3.62
CA LEU A 204 25.72 8.82 -3.59
C LEU A 204 26.57 8.07 -2.56
N LYS A 205 27.84 8.44 -2.42
CA LYS A 205 28.72 7.84 -1.41
C LYS A 205 28.19 8.07 -0.01
N TYR A 206 27.82 9.30 0.35
CA TYR A 206 27.24 9.60 1.66
C TYR A 206 25.93 8.86 1.89
N LEU A 207 25.05 8.83 0.88
CA LEU A 207 23.81 8.06 0.95
C LEU A 207 24.05 6.58 1.27
N ASN A 208 25.04 5.96 0.62
CA ASN A 208 25.37 4.56 0.86
C ASN A 208 25.98 4.31 2.24
N GLU A 209 26.81 5.22 2.74
CA GLU A 209 27.35 5.15 4.11
C GLU A 209 26.23 5.22 5.14
N ASP A 210 25.27 6.13 4.96
CA ASP A 210 24.09 6.27 5.82
C ASP A 210 23.18 5.02 5.72
N MET A 211 22.90 4.53 4.51
CA MET A 211 22.12 3.30 4.30
C MET A 211 22.74 2.08 4.97
N ALA A 212 24.06 1.90 4.85
CA ALA A 212 24.75 0.80 5.50
C ALA A 212 24.71 0.91 7.03
N SER A 213 24.83 2.13 7.56
CA SER A 213 24.67 2.41 8.99
C SER A 213 23.26 2.10 9.49
N ASP A 214 22.23 2.49 8.74
CA ASP A 214 20.83 2.23 9.08
C ASP A 214 20.51 0.74 9.05
N VAL A 215 20.89 0.03 7.98
CA VAL A 215 20.70 -1.43 7.87
C VAL A 215 21.35 -2.15 9.03
N LYS A 216 22.60 -1.79 9.36
CA LYS A 216 23.32 -2.39 10.48
C LYS A 216 22.59 -2.13 11.79
N THR A 217 22.24 -0.87 12.06
CA THR A 217 21.57 -0.46 13.30
C THR A 217 20.24 -1.19 13.49
N ILE A 218 19.40 -1.22 12.45
CA ILE A 218 18.09 -1.88 12.47
C ILE A 218 18.27 -3.39 12.66
N THR A 219 19.20 -4.01 11.92
CA THR A 219 19.47 -5.45 12.01
C THR A 219 19.97 -5.85 13.39
N GLU A 220 20.93 -5.12 13.96
CA GLU A 220 21.44 -5.36 15.31
C GLU A 220 20.34 -5.20 16.37
N LYS A 221 19.53 -4.14 16.26
CA LYS A 221 18.43 -3.87 17.19
C LYS A 221 17.37 -4.97 17.16
N LEU A 222 16.94 -5.38 15.98
CA LEU A 222 15.92 -6.43 15.81
C LEU A 222 16.49 -7.80 16.20
N SER A 223 17.71 -8.13 15.80
CA SER A 223 18.29 -9.46 16.04
C SER A 223 18.66 -9.68 17.50
N ALA A 224 19.07 -8.64 18.22
CA ALA A 224 19.29 -8.71 19.67
C ALA A 224 18.02 -9.09 20.44
N LEU A 225 16.84 -8.79 19.90
CA LEU A 225 15.56 -9.06 20.53
C LEU A 225 14.91 -10.33 19.99
N LEU A 226 14.84 -10.48 18.66
CA LEU A 226 14.05 -11.50 17.96
C LEU A 226 14.89 -12.66 17.40
N GLY A 227 16.20 -12.63 17.56
CA GLY A 227 17.13 -13.59 16.96
C GLY A 227 17.47 -13.27 15.50
N GLU A 228 18.25 -14.14 14.86
CA GLU A 228 18.69 -13.92 13.46
C GLU A 228 17.52 -13.86 12.47
N PRO A 229 17.56 -12.95 11.47
CA PRO A 229 16.51 -12.87 10.47
C PRO A 229 16.50 -14.08 9.52
N VAL A 230 15.32 -14.38 9.00
CA VAL A 230 15.17 -15.26 7.85
C VAL A 230 15.23 -14.44 6.57
N LYS A 231 16.15 -14.79 5.66
CA LYS A 231 16.15 -14.21 4.31
C LYS A 231 15.01 -14.80 3.49
N GLN A 232 14.15 -13.94 2.95
CA GLN A 232 12.98 -14.35 2.18
C GLN A 232 12.90 -13.58 0.86
N ARG A 233 12.38 -14.21 -0.20
CA ARG A 233 12.01 -13.50 -1.44
C ARG A 233 10.58 -12.98 -1.32
N PHE A 234 10.39 -11.70 -1.64
CA PHE A 234 9.15 -10.96 -1.40
C PHE A 234 8.72 -10.19 -2.64
N GLY A 235 7.41 -10.08 -2.86
CA GLY A 235 6.81 -9.43 -4.02
C GLY A 235 6.72 -10.32 -5.26
N GLU A 236 6.25 -9.74 -6.36
CA GLU A 236 5.93 -10.43 -7.61
C GLU A 236 6.65 -9.80 -8.81
N GLY A 237 6.81 -10.57 -9.89
CA GLY A 237 7.38 -10.09 -11.14
C GLY A 237 8.78 -9.45 -11.00
N LYS A 238 8.97 -8.30 -11.68
CA LYS A 238 10.22 -7.52 -11.66
C LYS A 238 10.42 -6.77 -10.34
N GLY A 239 9.36 -6.51 -9.57
CA GLY A 239 9.44 -5.90 -8.24
C GLY A 239 9.89 -6.85 -7.12
N ARG A 240 10.19 -8.11 -7.44
CA ARG A 240 10.55 -9.12 -6.44
C ARG A 240 11.94 -8.85 -5.83
N ARG A 241 11.97 -8.69 -4.52
CA ARG A 241 13.15 -8.32 -3.72
C ARG A 241 13.49 -9.36 -2.66
N THR A 242 14.64 -9.20 -2.03
CA THR A 242 15.02 -9.99 -0.84
C THR A 242 14.71 -9.15 0.38
N VAL A 243 14.17 -9.77 1.41
CA VAL A 243 13.88 -9.13 2.70
C VAL A 243 14.50 -9.94 3.83
N HIS A 244 14.89 -9.26 4.89
CA HIS A 244 15.27 -9.83 6.18
C HIS A 244 14.03 -9.80 7.08
N ARG A 245 13.58 -10.98 7.48
CA ARG A 245 12.30 -11.14 8.18
C ARG A 245 12.53 -11.60 9.62
N TRP A 246 11.84 -10.93 10.54
CA TRP A 246 11.62 -11.38 11.90
C TRP A 246 10.14 -11.54 12.18
N ASP A 247 9.77 -12.58 12.93
CA ASP A 247 8.39 -12.85 13.29
C ASP A 247 8.19 -12.69 14.81
N TRP A 248 7.15 -11.96 15.18
CA TRP A 248 6.77 -11.76 16.57
C TRP A 248 5.24 -11.63 16.70
N ARG A 249 4.61 -12.56 17.40
CA ARG A 249 3.17 -12.58 17.72
C ARG A 249 2.26 -12.40 16.50
N GLY A 250 2.57 -13.07 15.39
CA GLY A 250 1.85 -12.94 14.13
C GLY A 250 2.17 -11.67 13.32
N HIS A 251 3.10 -10.85 13.76
CA HIS A 251 3.63 -9.73 12.99
C HIS A 251 4.91 -10.20 12.29
N ALA A 252 5.10 -9.77 11.05
CA ALA A 252 6.35 -9.88 10.33
C ALA A 252 6.95 -8.48 10.20
N LEU A 253 8.20 -8.33 10.65
CA LEU A 253 9.03 -7.15 10.43
C LEU A 253 9.97 -7.47 9.26
N LEU A 254 9.86 -6.72 8.18
CA LEU A 254 10.49 -7.00 6.90
C LEU A 254 11.42 -5.86 6.51
N LEU A 255 12.71 -6.01 6.82
CA LEU A 255 13.73 -5.07 6.38
C LEU A 255 14.09 -5.37 4.92
N THR A 256 13.94 -4.37 4.06
CA THR A 256 14.38 -4.38 2.67
C THR A 256 15.56 -3.42 2.53
N GLU A 257 16.61 -3.87 1.84
CA GLU A 257 17.67 -3.02 1.32
C GLU A 257 17.81 -3.22 -0.19
N LYS A 258 18.05 -2.14 -0.90
CA LYS A 258 18.52 -2.11 -2.28
C LYS A 258 19.61 -1.06 -2.34
N GLU A 259 20.83 -1.52 -2.62
CA GLU A 259 22.02 -0.67 -2.77
C GLU A 259 21.72 0.55 -3.68
N ASP A 260 22.28 1.70 -3.32
CA ASP A 260 22.06 3.00 -3.96
C ASP A 260 20.62 3.52 -3.99
N GLU A 261 19.64 2.80 -3.42
CA GLU A 261 18.24 3.04 -3.78
C GLU A 261 17.25 3.11 -2.64
N TYR A 262 17.26 2.16 -1.71
CA TYR A 262 16.19 2.05 -0.71
C TYR A 262 16.59 1.27 0.55
N VAL A 263 16.24 1.82 1.72
CA VAL A 263 16.20 1.08 2.99
C VAL A 263 14.86 1.34 3.65
N GLY A 264 14.13 0.27 3.98
CA GLY A 264 12.83 0.38 4.64
C GLY A 264 12.42 -0.86 5.41
N VAL A 265 11.63 -0.63 6.46
CA VAL A 265 10.99 -1.69 7.25
C VAL A 265 9.50 -1.66 6.97
N GLU A 266 8.97 -2.78 6.49
CA GLU A 266 7.55 -3.04 6.38
C GLU A 266 7.10 -3.91 7.56
N ILE A 267 6.05 -3.51 8.26
CA ILE A 267 5.40 -4.33 9.29
C ILE A 267 4.05 -4.77 8.74
N ALA A 268 3.87 -6.08 8.64
CA ALA A 268 2.67 -6.70 8.08
C ALA A 268 2.30 -7.96 8.87
N THR A 269 1.18 -8.59 8.50
CA THR A 269 0.81 -9.88 9.08
C THR A 269 1.80 -10.97 8.67
N GLN A 270 2.05 -11.92 9.57
CA GLN A 270 2.88 -13.09 9.30
C GLN A 270 2.30 -13.92 8.15
N ALA A 271 0.97 -14.02 8.05
CA ALA A 271 0.29 -14.72 6.96
C ALA A 271 0.57 -14.08 5.58
N PHE A 272 0.54 -12.74 5.49
CA PHE A 272 0.92 -12.03 4.27
C PHE A 272 2.39 -12.27 3.92
N ALA A 273 3.26 -12.25 4.94
CA ALA A 273 4.67 -12.52 4.74
C ALA A 273 4.95 -13.96 4.30
N ASP A 274 4.25 -14.97 4.85
CA ASP A 274 4.37 -16.37 4.45
C ASP A 274 4.00 -16.61 2.99
N GLN A 275 3.08 -15.81 2.44
CA GLN A 275 2.71 -15.81 1.03
C GLN A 275 3.72 -15.05 0.15
N GLY A 276 4.81 -14.55 0.72
CA GLY A 276 5.84 -13.78 0.02
C GLY A 276 5.36 -12.39 -0.39
N GLY A 277 4.44 -11.78 0.37
CA GLY A 277 3.88 -10.48 0.06
C GLY A 277 2.75 -10.51 -0.97
N ARG A 278 2.18 -11.69 -1.23
CA ARG A 278 1.06 -11.85 -2.14
C ARG A 278 -0.23 -11.74 -1.36
N SER A 279 -1.05 -10.75 -1.70
CA SER A 279 -2.44 -10.69 -1.22
C SER A 279 -3.34 -11.69 -1.97
N GLU A 280 -4.43 -12.11 -1.35
CA GLU A 280 -5.45 -12.88 -2.06
C GLU A 280 -6.08 -12.04 -3.18
N ARG A 281 -6.41 -12.70 -4.29
CA ARG A 281 -7.11 -12.03 -5.38
C ARG A 281 -8.56 -11.80 -4.97
N VAL A 282 -8.97 -10.53 -4.93
CA VAL A 282 -10.39 -10.16 -4.85
C VAL A 282 -11.07 -10.47 -6.19
N ASN A 283 -12.24 -11.10 -6.12
CA ASN A 283 -13.05 -11.41 -7.30
C ASN A 283 -13.33 -10.15 -8.13
N ASP A 284 -13.13 -10.22 -9.45
CA ASP A 284 -13.29 -9.09 -10.37
C ASP A 284 -14.70 -8.49 -10.33
N ALA A 285 -15.74 -9.31 -10.08
CA ALA A 285 -17.10 -8.83 -9.96
C ALA A 285 -17.27 -7.86 -8.77
N VAL A 286 -16.58 -8.12 -7.66
CA VAL A 286 -16.59 -7.25 -6.48
C VAL A 286 -15.91 -5.92 -6.78
N ILE A 287 -14.72 -5.95 -7.41
CA ILE A 287 -14.01 -4.72 -7.80
C ILE A 287 -14.80 -3.90 -8.83
N ARG A 288 -15.40 -4.55 -9.83
CA ARG A 288 -16.25 -3.87 -10.83
C ARG A 288 -17.47 -3.22 -10.18
N ALA A 289 -18.12 -3.91 -9.25
CA ALA A 289 -19.26 -3.36 -8.52
C ALA A 289 -18.85 -2.16 -7.64
N ALA A 290 -17.73 -2.26 -6.93
CA ALA A 290 -17.19 -1.16 -6.14
C ALA A 290 -16.85 0.07 -7.02
N ALA A 291 -16.13 -0.14 -8.12
CA ALA A 291 -15.80 0.89 -9.10
C ALA A 291 -17.06 1.58 -9.66
N ALA A 292 -18.09 0.80 -10.03
CA ALA A 292 -19.35 1.35 -10.52
C ALA A 292 -20.10 2.16 -9.44
N ASN A 293 -20.10 1.69 -8.19
CA ASN A 293 -20.72 2.39 -7.06
C ASN A 293 -20.03 3.70 -6.68
N ASN A 294 -18.79 3.88 -7.11
CA ASN A 294 -18.02 5.10 -6.89
C ASN A 294 -18.25 6.17 -7.97
N ILE A 295 -19.06 5.89 -9.01
CA ILE A 295 -19.41 6.89 -10.02
C ILE A 295 -20.54 7.77 -9.47
N GLU A 296 -20.22 9.04 -9.21
CA GLU A 296 -21.20 10.06 -8.88
C GLU A 296 -21.66 10.77 -10.15
N LYS A 297 -22.99 10.82 -10.36
CA LYS A 297 -23.62 11.64 -11.41
C LYS A 297 -24.38 12.78 -10.75
N ARG A 298 -23.92 14.01 -10.97
CA ARG A 298 -24.50 15.21 -10.34
C ARG A 298 -25.54 15.86 -11.27
N PRO A 299 -26.54 16.60 -10.73
CA PRO A 299 -27.60 17.21 -11.54
C PRO A 299 -27.13 18.17 -12.64
N ASN A 300 -25.95 18.77 -12.49
CA ASN A 300 -25.33 19.66 -13.48
C ASN A 300 -24.66 18.92 -14.66
N GLY A 301 -24.73 17.59 -14.69
CA GLY A 301 -24.12 16.76 -15.73
C GLY A 301 -22.68 16.31 -15.45
N ASP A 302 -22.14 16.60 -14.26
CA ASP A 302 -20.84 16.05 -13.87
C ASP A 302 -20.94 14.53 -13.68
N VAL A 303 -19.92 13.82 -14.16
CA VAL A 303 -19.66 12.42 -13.85
C VAL A 303 -18.28 12.36 -13.20
N VAL A 304 -18.21 12.02 -11.92
CA VAL A 304 -16.98 12.06 -11.12
C VAL A 304 -16.81 10.78 -10.32
N LEU A 305 -15.59 10.26 -10.29
CA LEU A 305 -15.20 9.12 -9.47
C LEU A 305 -14.93 9.58 -8.03
N GLN A 306 -15.60 8.94 -7.08
CA GLN A 306 -15.43 9.12 -5.65
C GLN A 306 -14.55 8.02 -5.04
N GLU A 307 -14.20 8.17 -3.77
CA GLU A 307 -13.52 7.14 -2.95
C GLU A 307 -12.14 6.71 -3.49
N ILE A 308 -11.45 7.55 -4.27
CA ILE A 308 -10.06 7.32 -4.65
C ILE A 308 -9.18 7.66 -3.44
N PRO A 309 -8.41 6.70 -2.87
CA PRO A 309 -7.55 6.99 -1.73
C PRO A 309 -6.51 8.04 -2.12
N MET A 310 -6.18 8.93 -1.19
CA MET A 310 -5.09 9.88 -1.34
C MET A 310 -3.77 9.20 -0.97
N VAL A 311 -2.74 9.51 -1.74
CA VAL A 311 -1.34 9.23 -1.43
C VAL A 311 -0.62 10.54 -1.67
N ASP A 312 -0.19 11.20 -0.60
CA ASP A 312 0.45 12.50 -0.68
C ASP A 312 1.94 12.30 -0.94
N GLN A 313 2.39 12.74 -2.11
CA GLN A 313 3.80 12.66 -2.50
C GLN A 313 4.70 13.51 -1.59
N GLY A 314 4.14 14.44 -0.80
CA GLY A 314 4.90 15.39 0.00
C GLY A 314 5.78 16.31 -0.87
N PRO A 315 6.96 16.74 -0.39
CA PRO A 315 7.84 17.65 -1.13
C PRO A 315 8.65 16.99 -2.26
N LYS A 316 8.26 15.80 -2.72
CA LYS A 316 9.10 14.92 -3.55
C LYS A 316 8.72 14.99 -5.01
N GLY A 317 9.62 14.59 -5.91
CA GLY A 317 9.31 14.31 -7.32
C GLY A 317 8.61 12.96 -7.56
N TYR A 318 7.62 12.62 -6.73
CA TYR A 318 6.99 11.30 -6.63
C TYR A 318 5.55 11.26 -7.18
N CYS A 319 5.18 12.24 -8.01
CA CYS A 319 3.86 12.32 -8.62
C CYS A 319 3.43 11.03 -9.34
N ALA A 320 4.34 10.41 -10.09
CA ALA A 320 4.10 9.14 -10.76
C ALA A 320 3.82 7.98 -9.78
N PRO A 321 4.72 7.61 -8.84
CA PRO A 321 4.47 6.51 -7.92
C PRO A 321 3.28 6.76 -6.99
N ALA A 322 3.07 7.99 -6.51
CA ALA A 322 1.90 8.33 -5.72
C ALA A 322 0.61 8.11 -6.51
N THR A 323 0.53 8.66 -7.73
CA THR A 323 -0.64 8.52 -8.60
C THR A 323 -0.91 7.06 -8.99
N ALA A 324 0.14 6.28 -9.26
CA ALA A 324 0.01 4.85 -9.54
C ALA A 324 -0.49 4.06 -8.32
N GLU A 325 0.04 4.32 -7.12
CA GLU A 325 -0.47 3.69 -5.89
C GLU A 325 -1.96 3.96 -5.71
N ARG A 326 -2.40 5.21 -5.92
CA ARG A 326 -3.82 5.59 -5.83
C ARG A 326 -4.69 4.79 -6.79
N ALA A 327 -4.29 4.70 -8.07
CA ALA A 327 -5.02 3.93 -9.08
C ALA A 327 -5.05 2.42 -8.77
N MET A 328 -3.93 1.86 -8.30
CA MET A 328 -3.81 0.45 -7.93
C MET A 328 -4.71 0.12 -6.72
N ARG A 329 -4.62 0.90 -5.64
CA ARG A 329 -5.39 0.69 -4.41
C ARG A 329 -6.89 0.88 -4.61
N TYR A 330 -7.26 1.83 -5.47
CA TYR A 330 -8.66 2.03 -5.87
C TYR A 330 -9.29 0.78 -6.51
N LEU A 331 -8.48 -0.05 -7.17
CA LEU A 331 -8.92 -1.29 -7.83
C LEU A 331 -8.48 -2.57 -7.09
N GLY A 332 -8.18 -2.45 -5.80
CA GLY A 332 -7.88 -3.57 -4.91
C GLY A 332 -6.51 -4.21 -5.15
N VAL A 333 -5.55 -3.47 -5.71
CA VAL A 333 -4.15 -3.88 -5.83
C VAL A 333 -3.36 -3.13 -4.77
N SER A 334 -2.76 -3.87 -3.83
CA SER A 334 -1.87 -3.26 -2.83
C SER A 334 -0.66 -2.65 -3.53
N ALA A 335 -0.23 -1.48 -3.05
CA ALA A 335 0.92 -0.77 -3.59
C ALA A 335 1.52 0.11 -2.49
N ASP A 336 2.78 0.47 -2.63
CA ASP A 336 3.47 1.44 -1.77
C ASP A 336 4.33 2.34 -2.67
N MET A 337 4.14 3.65 -2.55
CA MET A 337 4.78 4.68 -3.35
C MET A 337 6.31 4.53 -3.40
N TYR A 338 6.96 4.12 -2.31
CA TYR A 338 8.42 4.01 -2.27
C TYR A 338 8.93 2.75 -2.96
N LEU A 339 8.20 1.64 -2.81
CA LEU A 339 8.51 0.43 -3.56
C LEU A 339 8.25 0.62 -5.06
N LEU A 340 7.23 1.39 -5.42
CA LEU A 340 6.98 1.80 -6.81
C LEU A 340 8.09 2.72 -7.34
N ALA A 341 8.55 3.69 -6.55
CA ALA A 341 9.67 4.56 -6.93
C ALA A 341 10.96 3.75 -7.19
N MET A 342 11.27 2.80 -6.30
CA MET A 342 12.38 1.86 -6.46
C MET A 342 12.21 0.93 -7.68
N ALA A 343 10.97 0.57 -8.04
CA ALA A 343 10.70 -0.23 -9.23
C ALA A 343 10.78 0.61 -10.53
N GLY A 344 10.45 1.91 -10.44
CA GLY A 344 10.48 2.87 -11.53
C GLY A 344 11.82 3.53 -11.78
N GLU A 345 12.86 3.14 -11.02
CA GLU A 345 14.23 3.69 -11.09
C GLU A 345 14.24 5.23 -10.93
N THR A 346 13.47 5.75 -9.97
CA THR A 346 13.39 7.20 -9.69
C THR A 346 14.79 7.81 -9.58
N GLN A 347 15.03 8.91 -10.29
CA GLN A 347 16.34 9.57 -10.33
C GLN A 347 16.64 10.34 -9.03
N LEU A 348 17.92 10.66 -8.81
CA LEU A 348 18.34 11.57 -7.74
C LEU A 348 17.64 12.92 -7.91
N GLY A 349 17.00 13.41 -6.86
CA GLY A 349 16.18 14.64 -6.93
C GLY A 349 14.79 14.45 -7.55
N GLY A 350 14.35 13.22 -7.81
CA GLY A 350 13.01 12.89 -8.29
C GLY A 350 12.86 12.86 -9.81
N GLY A 351 11.66 12.53 -10.28
CA GLY A 351 11.41 12.19 -11.69
C GLY A 351 11.44 10.68 -11.88
N THR A 352 10.29 10.12 -12.27
CA THR A 352 10.07 8.68 -12.42
C THR A 352 9.44 8.40 -13.77
N SER A 353 9.96 7.43 -14.50
CA SER A 353 9.31 6.99 -15.74
C SER A 353 8.05 6.19 -15.39
N VAL A 354 6.87 6.75 -15.71
CA VAL A 354 5.58 6.08 -15.51
C VAL A 354 5.56 4.72 -16.21
N ASP A 355 6.08 4.67 -17.44
CA ASP A 355 6.19 3.44 -18.23
C ASP A 355 7.04 2.38 -17.51
N ARG A 356 8.27 2.70 -17.10
CA ARG A 356 9.15 1.72 -16.42
C ARG A 356 8.52 1.23 -15.12
N MET A 357 7.95 2.15 -14.34
CA MET A 357 7.33 1.84 -13.06
C MET A 357 6.14 0.90 -13.23
N LEU A 358 5.19 1.21 -14.12
CA LEU A 358 4.02 0.38 -14.33
C LEU A 358 4.39 -0.95 -15.02
N ASP A 359 5.35 -0.95 -15.94
CA ASP A 359 5.89 -2.19 -16.53
C ASP A 359 6.60 -3.08 -15.48
N ALA A 360 7.12 -2.51 -14.38
CA ALA A 360 7.74 -3.26 -13.30
C ALA A 360 6.72 -3.96 -12.38
N VAL A 361 5.52 -3.39 -12.24
CA VAL A 361 4.41 -3.95 -11.44
C VAL A 361 3.31 -4.62 -12.27
N GLU A 362 3.46 -4.67 -13.59
CA GLU A 362 2.48 -5.28 -14.51
C GLU A 362 2.08 -6.71 -14.11
N THR A 363 3.06 -7.53 -13.69
CA THR A 363 2.80 -8.91 -13.26
C THR A 363 1.91 -8.96 -12.02
N GLU A 364 2.15 -8.07 -11.06
CA GLU A 364 1.35 -7.98 -9.84
C GLU A 364 -0.09 -7.56 -10.17
N ILE A 365 -0.25 -6.50 -10.97
CA ILE A 365 -1.55 -6.01 -11.46
C ILE A 365 -2.35 -7.17 -12.12
N ARG A 366 -1.71 -7.90 -13.05
CA ARG A 366 -2.35 -9.00 -13.78
C ARG A 366 -2.70 -10.18 -12.87
N ASN A 367 -1.86 -10.52 -11.90
CA ASN A 367 -2.15 -11.61 -10.96
C ASN A 367 -3.33 -11.30 -10.04
N LYS A 368 -3.66 -10.02 -9.83
CA LYS A 368 -4.91 -9.59 -9.17
C LYS A 368 -6.12 -9.51 -10.10
N GLY A 369 -6.00 -9.95 -11.36
CA GLY A 369 -7.08 -9.90 -12.35
C GLY A 369 -7.37 -8.50 -12.87
N ARG A 370 -6.39 -7.60 -12.81
CA ARG A 370 -6.50 -6.24 -13.37
C ARG A 370 -5.80 -6.15 -14.72
N SER A 371 -6.29 -5.26 -15.57
CA SER A 371 -5.65 -4.90 -16.83
C SER A 371 -4.69 -3.74 -16.63
N PHE A 372 -3.76 -3.61 -17.57
CA PHE A 372 -2.89 -2.45 -17.68
C PHE A 372 -2.88 -2.02 -19.14
N ASP A 373 -3.39 -0.81 -19.39
CA ASP A 373 -3.50 -0.22 -20.72
C ASP A 373 -2.72 1.09 -20.76
N LYS A 374 -2.08 1.38 -21.89
CA LYS A 374 -1.39 2.65 -22.13
C LYS A 374 -1.59 3.12 -23.56
N TRP A 375 -1.71 4.43 -23.76
CA TRP A 375 -1.85 5.01 -25.09
C TRP A 375 -1.25 6.41 -25.16
N ARG A 376 -0.97 6.83 -26.40
CA ARG A 376 -0.54 8.18 -26.72
C ARG A 376 -1.48 8.76 -27.77
N SER A 377 -2.07 9.90 -27.45
CA SER A 377 -3.00 10.62 -28.33
C SER A 377 -3.19 12.03 -27.82
N GLU A 378 -3.80 12.89 -28.62
CA GLU A 378 -4.43 14.10 -28.08
C GLU A 378 -5.42 13.72 -26.97
N PHE A 379 -5.60 14.62 -26.04
CA PHE A 379 -6.55 14.58 -24.94
C PHE A 379 -7.99 14.67 -25.47
N LYS A 380 -8.64 13.51 -25.68
CA LYS A 380 -10.00 13.41 -26.22
C LYS A 380 -10.98 12.93 -25.16
N LEU A 381 -12.09 13.65 -25.00
CA LEU A 381 -13.15 13.30 -24.04
C LEU A 381 -13.66 11.86 -24.23
N ARG A 382 -13.84 11.43 -25.48
CA ARG A 382 -14.30 10.07 -25.81
C ARG A 382 -13.41 8.98 -25.19
N ASP A 383 -12.10 9.17 -25.25
CA ASP A 383 -11.14 8.17 -24.81
C ASP A 383 -11.10 8.14 -23.27
N ILE A 384 -11.24 9.29 -22.61
CA ILE A 384 -11.42 9.39 -21.15
C ILE A 384 -12.74 8.75 -20.68
N LYS A 385 -13.87 9.10 -21.32
CA LYS A 385 -15.22 8.60 -20.97
C LYS A 385 -15.28 7.07 -20.93
N LYS A 386 -14.60 6.41 -21.88
CA LYS A 386 -14.50 4.94 -21.95
C LYS A 386 -14.05 4.30 -20.62
N HIS A 387 -13.25 4.99 -19.83
CA HIS A 387 -12.73 4.52 -18.54
C HIS A 387 -13.55 5.06 -17.37
N ILE A 388 -13.87 6.36 -17.36
CA ILE A 388 -14.64 6.99 -16.27
C ILE A 388 -16.04 6.37 -16.14
N ASP A 389 -16.73 6.08 -17.26
CA ASP A 389 -18.07 5.47 -17.23
C ASP A 389 -18.08 4.03 -16.69
N ARG A 390 -16.89 3.44 -16.52
CA ARG A 390 -16.69 2.12 -15.92
C ARG A 390 -16.18 2.20 -14.48
N GLY A 391 -16.03 3.41 -13.93
CA GLY A 391 -15.49 3.60 -12.60
C GLY A 391 -13.97 3.45 -12.56
N VAL A 392 -13.25 3.78 -13.62
CA VAL A 392 -11.79 3.58 -13.70
C VAL A 392 -11.09 4.92 -13.96
N PRO A 393 -10.24 5.42 -13.05
CA PRO A 393 -9.51 6.67 -13.27
C PRO A 393 -8.42 6.49 -14.33
N VAL A 394 -8.07 7.59 -15.00
CA VAL A 394 -7.02 7.61 -16.02
C VAL A 394 -5.80 8.34 -15.47
N ILE A 395 -4.63 7.70 -15.48
CA ILE A 395 -3.36 8.35 -15.18
C ILE A 395 -2.98 9.21 -16.39
N TRP A 396 -2.71 10.49 -16.18
CA TRP A 396 -2.39 11.47 -17.23
C TRP A 396 -1.11 12.23 -16.91
N ALA A 397 -0.20 12.30 -17.88
CA ALA A 397 1.00 13.13 -17.79
C ALA A 397 0.79 14.51 -18.44
N LEU A 398 1.18 15.57 -17.73
CA LEU A 398 1.02 16.97 -18.12
C LEU A 398 2.22 17.83 -17.71
N PHE A 399 2.27 19.07 -18.18
CA PHE A 399 3.16 20.12 -17.67
C PHE A 399 2.35 21.02 -16.73
N SER A 400 2.56 20.85 -15.41
CA SER A 400 1.76 21.52 -14.38
C SER A 400 2.34 22.89 -14.01
N SER A 401 2.38 23.80 -14.97
CA SER A 401 2.89 25.17 -14.78
C SER A 401 2.11 25.96 -13.71
N ASP A 402 2.70 27.07 -13.26
CA ASP A 402 2.02 28.01 -12.35
C ASP A 402 0.70 28.54 -12.92
N GLU A 403 0.68 28.87 -14.21
CA GLU A 403 -0.52 29.36 -14.90
C GLU A 403 -1.62 28.28 -14.96
N TRP A 404 -1.25 27.03 -15.26
CA TRP A 404 -2.18 25.89 -15.21
C TRP A 404 -2.78 25.73 -13.81
N ASN A 405 -1.94 25.74 -12.78
CA ASN A 405 -2.40 25.57 -11.40
C ASN A 405 -3.29 26.72 -10.94
N ALA A 406 -2.92 27.97 -11.26
CA ALA A 406 -3.74 29.14 -10.95
C ALA A 406 -5.11 29.05 -11.62
N THR A 407 -5.14 28.69 -12.91
CA THR A 407 -6.38 28.54 -13.69
C THR A 407 -7.27 27.43 -13.11
N ALA A 408 -6.71 26.26 -12.82
CA ALA A 408 -7.46 25.15 -12.23
C ALA A 408 -8.02 25.49 -10.85
N ASN A 409 -7.23 26.18 -10.01
CA ASN A 409 -7.64 26.59 -8.68
C ASN A 409 -8.77 27.64 -8.73
N GLU A 410 -8.65 28.64 -9.61
CA GLU A 410 -9.70 29.66 -9.82
C GLU A 410 -10.97 29.02 -10.37
N ARG A 411 -10.86 28.20 -11.42
CA ARG A 411 -11.99 27.48 -12.03
C ARG A 411 -12.74 26.64 -11.02
N THR A 412 -12.01 25.85 -10.23
CA THR A 412 -12.57 24.98 -9.20
C THR A 412 -13.27 25.79 -8.10
N LYS A 413 -12.73 26.96 -7.75
CA LYS A 413 -13.35 27.86 -6.78
C LYS A 413 -14.63 28.49 -7.31
N GLU A 414 -14.63 29.02 -8.53
CA GLU A 414 -15.82 29.59 -9.17
C GLU A 414 -16.92 28.53 -9.35
N ARG A 415 -16.56 27.32 -9.80
CA ARG A 415 -17.52 26.24 -10.05
C ARG A 415 -18.40 25.93 -8.83
N LYS A 416 -17.86 26.07 -7.61
CA LYS A 416 -18.58 25.82 -6.35
C LYS A 416 -19.75 26.77 -6.11
N THR A 417 -19.79 27.94 -6.75
CA THR A 417 -20.86 28.93 -6.57
C THR A 417 -21.82 29.02 -7.78
N VAL A 418 -21.61 28.18 -8.80
CA VAL A 418 -22.45 28.15 -10.01
C VAL A 418 -23.84 27.62 -9.68
N THR A 419 -24.85 28.42 -10.02
CA THR A 419 -26.27 28.05 -9.93
C THR A 419 -26.95 28.04 -11.30
N ASP A 420 -26.47 28.85 -12.25
CA ASP A 420 -26.89 28.86 -13.65
C ASP A 420 -25.87 28.12 -14.52
N TRP A 421 -26.13 26.85 -14.78
CA TRP A 421 -25.26 25.98 -15.56
C TRP A 421 -25.33 26.24 -17.08
N ASP A 422 -26.40 26.87 -17.57
CA ASP A 422 -26.50 27.27 -18.97
C ASP A 422 -25.60 28.49 -19.25
N ALA A 423 -25.56 29.46 -18.32
CA ALA A 423 -24.62 30.56 -18.37
C ALA A 423 -23.18 30.08 -18.22
N TRP A 424 -22.93 29.14 -17.30
CA TRP A 424 -21.61 28.53 -17.14
C TRP A 424 -21.14 27.83 -18.41
N ARG A 425 -22.00 27.05 -19.06
CA ARG A 425 -21.69 26.40 -20.34
C ARG A 425 -21.24 27.41 -21.39
N LYS A 426 -21.95 28.52 -21.56
CA LYS A 426 -21.56 29.59 -22.51
C LYS A 426 -20.20 30.20 -22.15
N LYS A 427 -19.95 30.46 -20.86
CA LYS A 427 -18.64 30.93 -20.37
C LYS A 427 -17.54 29.93 -20.73
N THR A 428 -17.76 28.64 -20.52
CA THR A 428 -16.78 27.61 -20.86
C THR A 428 -16.56 27.48 -22.35
N GLU A 429 -17.59 27.62 -23.21
CA GLU A 429 -17.43 27.64 -24.67
C GLU A 429 -16.49 28.77 -25.13
N GLU A 430 -16.63 29.97 -24.56
CA GLU A 430 -15.74 31.10 -24.87
C GLU A 430 -14.30 30.86 -24.40
N ILE A 431 -14.12 30.24 -23.23
CA ILE A 431 -12.79 29.89 -22.72
C ILE A 431 -12.13 28.85 -23.63
N ARG A 432 -12.87 27.79 -24.00
CA ARG A 432 -12.38 26.71 -24.88
C ARG A 432 -11.92 27.25 -26.23
N ALA A 433 -12.67 28.18 -26.82
CA ALA A 433 -12.33 28.81 -28.10
C ALA A 433 -11.03 29.65 -28.05
N LYS A 434 -10.61 30.08 -26.86
CA LYS A 434 -9.42 30.92 -26.63
C LYS A 434 -8.32 30.20 -25.84
N ALA A 435 -8.48 28.89 -25.60
CA ALA A 435 -7.59 28.13 -24.74
C ALA A 435 -6.14 28.24 -25.24
N SER A 436 -5.28 28.74 -24.35
CA SER A 436 -3.87 28.94 -24.62
C SER A 436 -3.13 28.91 -23.30
N LEU A 437 -2.38 27.84 -23.06
CA LEU A 437 -1.47 27.71 -21.93
C LEU A 437 -0.12 27.23 -22.44
N ALA A 438 0.96 27.82 -21.93
CA ALA A 438 2.31 27.41 -22.31
C ALA A 438 2.70 26.11 -21.60
N LYS A 439 3.40 25.23 -22.34
CA LYS A 439 4.07 24.08 -21.73
C LYS A 439 5.33 24.58 -21.02
N ASP A 440 5.41 24.29 -19.74
CA ASP A 440 6.63 24.43 -18.96
C ASP A 440 7.26 23.05 -18.78
N HIS A 441 8.33 22.78 -19.53
CA HIS A 441 8.96 21.47 -19.58
C HIS A 441 9.63 21.04 -18.26
N ASP A 442 9.88 21.99 -17.35
CA ASP A 442 10.45 21.72 -16.02
C ASP A 442 9.37 21.33 -15.00
N SER A 443 8.08 21.53 -15.34
CA SER A 443 6.91 21.20 -14.51
C SER A 443 6.27 19.85 -14.84
N ALA A 444 7.04 18.90 -15.39
CA ALA A 444 6.52 17.58 -15.77
C ALA A 444 5.88 16.86 -14.56
N HIS A 445 4.60 16.50 -14.70
CA HIS A 445 3.77 16.01 -13.62
C HIS A 445 2.82 14.89 -14.06
N VAL A 446 2.24 14.17 -13.09
CA VAL A 446 1.31 13.08 -13.32
C VAL A 446 0.14 13.19 -12.35
N VAL A 447 -1.09 13.14 -12.88
CA VAL A 447 -2.34 13.26 -12.11
C VAL A 447 -3.34 12.17 -12.53
N LEU A 448 -4.43 12.03 -11.77
CA LEU A 448 -5.58 11.23 -12.21
C LEU A 448 -6.63 12.13 -12.86
N VAL A 449 -7.10 11.76 -14.05
CA VAL A 449 -8.41 12.21 -14.54
C VAL A 449 -9.46 11.33 -13.88
N ILE A 450 -10.41 11.97 -13.19
CA ILE A 450 -11.40 11.31 -12.32
C ILE A 450 -12.82 11.63 -12.75
N GLY A 451 -13.03 12.45 -13.78
CA GLY A 451 -14.37 12.81 -14.18
C GLY A 451 -14.42 13.75 -15.37
N TYR A 452 -15.64 14.09 -15.76
CA TYR A 452 -15.91 15.03 -16.83
C TYR A 452 -17.28 15.68 -16.70
N ASN A 453 -17.49 16.77 -17.41
CA ASN A 453 -18.80 17.32 -17.74
C ASN A 453 -18.85 17.54 -19.25
N GLU A 454 -19.68 16.76 -19.93
CA GLU A 454 -19.76 16.77 -21.39
C GLU A 454 -20.42 18.04 -21.92
N SER A 455 -21.37 18.60 -21.17
CA SER A 455 -22.10 19.80 -21.58
C SER A 455 -21.21 21.05 -21.54
N THR A 456 -20.31 21.15 -20.57
CA THR A 456 -19.41 22.29 -20.40
C THR A 456 -18.05 22.07 -21.07
N GLY A 457 -17.75 20.85 -21.53
CA GLY A 457 -16.46 20.52 -22.13
C GLY A 457 -15.32 20.59 -21.12
N GLU A 458 -15.56 20.11 -19.90
CA GLU A 458 -14.60 20.14 -18.79
C GLU A 458 -14.25 18.73 -18.31
N ILE A 459 -13.06 18.60 -17.72
CA ILE A 459 -12.59 17.41 -17.01
C ILE A 459 -12.46 17.70 -15.51
N ALA A 460 -12.66 16.67 -14.71
CA ALA A 460 -12.26 16.66 -13.30
C ALA A 460 -10.98 15.83 -13.16
N PHE A 461 -10.00 16.37 -12.43
CA PHE A 461 -8.74 15.70 -12.17
C PHE A 461 -8.33 15.84 -10.70
N SER A 462 -7.46 14.94 -10.25
CA SER A 462 -6.97 14.87 -8.87
C SER A 462 -5.46 14.74 -8.83
N ASP A 463 -4.84 15.53 -7.96
CA ASP A 463 -3.40 15.54 -7.72
C ASP A 463 -3.01 14.71 -6.49
N SER A 464 -1.75 14.30 -6.41
CA SER A 464 -1.14 13.63 -5.25
C SER A 464 -0.55 14.60 -4.24
N TRP A 465 -1.15 15.79 -4.06
CA TRP A 465 -0.71 16.84 -3.12
C TRP A 465 -1.63 16.99 -1.91
N GLY A 466 -2.35 15.92 -1.56
CA GLY A 466 -3.21 15.87 -0.38
C GLY A 466 -4.66 16.30 -0.61
N GLU A 467 -5.42 16.34 0.50
CA GLU A 467 -6.91 16.41 0.52
C GLU A 467 -7.51 17.58 -0.28
N ARG A 468 -6.81 18.72 -0.38
CA ARG A 468 -7.26 19.90 -1.14
C ARG A 468 -7.28 19.70 -2.66
N TYR A 469 -6.56 18.69 -3.17
CA TYR A 469 -6.39 18.42 -4.59
C TYR A 469 -7.14 17.16 -5.05
N THR A 470 -8.14 16.74 -4.28
CA THR A 470 -8.98 15.57 -4.57
C THR A 470 -9.88 15.77 -5.79
N GLU A 471 -10.31 17.00 -6.08
CA GLU A 471 -11.11 17.32 -7.27
C GLU A 471 -10.84 18.76 -7.73
N ARG A 472 -10.27 18.90 -8.93
CA ARG A 472 -10.08 20.17 -9.65
C ARG A 472 -10.66 20.10 -11.05
N TRP A 473 -11.07 21.23 -11.60
CA TRP A 473 -11.76 21.33 -12.88
C TRP A 473 -11.01 22.22 -13.87
N MET A 474 -10.96 21.78 -15.13
CA MET A 474 -10.38 22.50 -16.27
C MET A 474 -11.12 22.15 -17.56
N THR A 475 -11.05 23.01 -18.59
CA THR A 475 -11.58 22.63 -19.92
C THR A 475 -10.68 21.62 -20.61
N LEU A 476 -11.24 20.84 -21.54
CA LEU A 476 -10.46 19.90 -22.34
C LEU A 476 -9.38 20.59 -23.19
N GLU A 477 -9.70 21.73 -23.78
CA GLU A 477 -8.79 22.46 -24.65
C GLU A 477 -7.61 23.05 -23.86
N GLU A 478 -7.85 23.59 -22.66
CA GLU A 478 -6.76 24.00 -21.75
C GLU A 478 -5.93 22.79 -21.29
N ALA A 479 -6.56 21.65 -20.97
CA ALA A 479 -5.85 20.42 -20.62
C ALA A 479 -4.97 19.93 -21.79
N GLN A 480 -5.45 20.02 -23.03
CA GLN A 480 -4.67 19.67 -24.21
C GLN A 480 -3.42 20.56 -24.37
N CYS A 481 -3.52 21.86 -24.06
CA CYS A 481 -2.37 22.77 -24.15
C CYS A 481 -1.17 22.29 -23.33
N VAL A 482 -1.42 21.72 -22.14
CA VAL A 482 -0.38 21.25 -21.21
C VAL A 482 -0.14 19.74 -21.24
N SER A 483 -0.90 18.99 -22.03
CA SER A 483 -0.81 17.53 -22.12
C SER A 483 0.56 17.07 -22.66
N GLN A 484 1.10 16.00 -22.06
CA GLN A 484 2.22 15.23 -22.62
C GLN A 484 1.74 14.13 -23.59
N ASP A 485 0.43 14.05 -23.83
CA ASP A 485 -0.23 13.09 -24.73
C ASP A 485 0.10 11.64 -24.39
N ALA A 486 0.21 11.35 -23.08
CA ALA A 486 0.54 10.05 -22.54
C ALA A 486 -0.41 9.71 -21.37
N PHE A 487 -1.01 8.52 -21.48
CA PHE A 487 -2.05 8.07 -20.58
C PHE A 487 -1.88 6.60 -20.24
N TRP A 488 -2.27 6.24 -19.01
CA TRP A 488 -2.23 4.88 -18.50
C TRP A 488 -3.48 4.57 -17.69
N VAL A 489 -3.87 3.30 -17.65
CA VAL A 489 -5.00 2.80 -16.88
C VAL A 489 -4.61 1.49 -16.21
N VAL A 490 -4.79 1.42 -14.89
CA VAL A 490 -5.00 0.16 -14.17
C VAL A 490 -6.50 -0.11 -14.25
N GLY A 491 -6.92 -1.25 -14.78
CA GLY A 491 -8.32 -1.50 -15.12
C GLY A 491 -8.77 -2.95 -14.93
N PHE A 492 -9.79 -3.37 -15.67
CA PHE A 492 -10.32 -4.74 -15.68
C PHE A 492 -10.95 -5.09 -17.03
#